data_AF-A0A958GFV0-F1
#
_entry.id   AF-A0A958GFV0-F1
#
_cell.length_a   1.000
_cell.length_b   1.000
_cell.length_c   1.000
_cell.angle_alpha   90.00
_cell.angle_beta   90.00
_cell.angle_gamma   90.00
#
_symmetry.space_group_name_H-M   'P 1'
#
loop_
_entity.id
_entity.type
_entity.pdbx_description
1 polymer ?
#
loop_
_entity_poly.entity_id
_entity_poly.type
_entity_poly.pdbx_seq_one_letter_code
_entity_poly.pdbx_strand_id
1 'polypeptide(L)'
;MSINRRYPALELLPCIRQALENGAKVSAEPIEIRERFNEYFDIEIEGWIHGITNYPGEIYKELVHTIIRELRPAFEQAIIHFYPFDIVDISLKLSKAAKYLIHEKEIAFCILAQFPHPTQLDENSLFIMGQVIDQVENEWGGAVERLNRKWQLNKQSNQQQAA
;
A
#
# COMPACT_ATOMS: atom_id res chain seq x y z
N MET A 1 14.64 19.01 15.25
CA MET A 1 14.08 18.20 16.35
C MET A 1 13.93 16.77 15.85
N SER A 2 14.89 15.89 16.17
CA SER A 2 14.81 14.47 15.80
C SER A 2 13.85 13.77 16.76
N ILE A 3 12.64 13.45 16.30
CA ILE A 3 11.68 12.71 17.11
C ILE A 3 12.16 11.27 17.14
N ASN A 4 12.78 10.87 18.25
CA ASN A 4 13.14 9.50 18.55
C ASN A 4 11.83 8.73 18.87
N ARG A 5 11.04 8.42 17.84
CA ARG A 5 9.78 7.66 17.98
C ARG A 5 10.16 6.19 18.17
N ARG A 6 10.31 5.78 19.44
CA ARG A 6 10.29 4.37 19.81
C ARG A 6 8.92 3.83 19.46
N TYR A 7 8.82 3.14 18.32
CA TYR A 7 7.67 2.32 17.97
C TYR A 7 7.42 1.32 19.12
N PRO A 8 6.28 1.40 19.83
CA PRO A 8 5.96 0.47 20.89
C PRO A 8 5.66 -0.90 20.27
N ALA A 9 6.66 -1.79 20.26
CA ALA A 9 6.59 -3.25 20.22
C ALA A 9 5.45 -3.94 19.43
N LEU A 10 4.94 -3.33 18.36
CA LEU A 10 4.20 -4.02 17.32
C LEU A 10 5.28 -4.58 16.41
N GLU A 11 5.51 -5.89 16.52
CA GLU A 11 6.37 -6.66 15.63
C GLU A 11 5.84 -6.54 14.19
N LEU A 12 6.17 -5.44 13.49
CA LEU A 12 6.43 -5.57 12.06
C LEU A 12 7.32 -6.80 11.91
N LEU A 13 6.99 -7.70 10.98
CA LEU A 13 7.79 -8.91 10.77
C LEU A 13 9.26 -8.49 10.81
N PRO A 14 10.13 -9.15 11.61
CA PRO A 14 11.49 -8.69 11.85
C PRO A 14 12.26 -8.31 10.58
N CYS A 15 11.91 -8.93 9.44
CA CYS A 15 12.42 -8.58 8.12
C CYS A 15 12.13 -7.14 7.65
N ILE A 16 10.92 -6.60 7.85
CA ILE A 16 10.59 -5.21 7.44
C ILE A 16 11.37 -4.22 8.29
N ARG A 17 11.41 -4.44 9.61
CA ARG A 17 12.19 -3.59 10.52
C ARG A 17 13.68 -3.62 10.15
N GLN A 18 14.23 -4.82 9.95
CA GLN A 18 15.63 -4.97 9.56
C GLN A 18 15.93 -4.24 8.24
N ALA A 19 15.04 -4.31 7.25
CA ALA A 19 15.18 -3.59 5.99
C ALA A 19 15.18 -2.06 6.17
N LEU A 20 14.29 -1.53 7.03
CA LEU A 20 14.25 -0.11 7.39
C LEU A 20 15.53 0.35 8.12
N GLU A 21 16.05 -0.47 9.04
CA GLU A 21 17.25 -0.17 9.83
C GLU A 21 18.54 -0.26 8.99
N ASN A 22 18.61 -1.17 8.03
CA ASN A 22 19.80 -1.40 7.22
C ASN A 22 20.05 -0.33 6.14
N GLY A 23 19.06 0.53 5.84
CA GLY A 23 19.15 1.44 4.70
C GLY A 23 19.37 0.66 3.42
N ALA A 24 18.30 0.04 2.91
CA ALA A 24 18.28 -0.81 1.72
C ALA A 24 19.31 -0.38 0.65
N LYS A 25 20.24 -1.29 0.32
CA LYS A 25 21.22 -1.06 -0.75
C LYS A 25 20.45 -1.06 -2.07
N VAL A 26 20.23 0.14 -2.61
CA VAL A 26 19.52 0.37 -3.87
C VAL A 26 20.03 -0.60 -4.93
N SER A 27 19.18 -1.55 -5.33
CA SER A 27 19.49 -2.49 -6.41
C SER A 27 19.74 -1.70 -7.70
N ALA A 28 20.70 -2.18 -8.49
CA ALA A 28 21.18 -1.52 -9.71
C ALA A 28 20.22 -1.68 -10.90
N GLU A 29 18.91 -1.51 -10.72
CA GLU A 29 18.05 -1.38 -11.89
C GLU A 29 18.36 -0.08 -12.63
N PRO A 30 18.24 -0.08 -13.98
CA PRO A 30 18.36 1.14 -14.75
C PRO A 30 17.32 2.17 -14.30
N ILE A 31 17.80 3.37 -13.96
CA ILE A 31 16.98 4.49 -13.49
C ILE A 31 15.80 4.77 -14.44
N GLU A 32 16.02 4.64 -15.75
CA GLU A 32 14.99 4.82 -16.78
C GLU A 32 13.75 3.92 -16.63
N ILE A 33 13.92 2.66 -16.19
CA ILE A 33 12.79 1.73 -16.08
C ILE A 33 11.88 2.16 -14.93
N ARG A 34 12.50 2.58 -13.82
CA ARG A 34 11.77 3.04 -12.62
C ARG A 34 11.01 4.33 -12.88
N GLU A 35 11.67 5.32 -13.48
CA GLU A 35 11.03 6.61 -13.78
C GLU A 35 9.81 6.44 -14.69
N ARG A 36 9.92 5.58 -15.71
CA ARG A 36 8.77 5.26 -16.58
C ARG A 36 7.65 4.58 -15.81
N PHE A 37 7.96 3.65 -14.91
CA PHE A 37 6.93 3.00 -14.11
C PHE A 37 6.19 3.98 -13.21
N ASN A 38 6.90 4.91 -12.55
CA ASN A 38 6.27 5.92 -11.70
C ASN A 38 5.24 6.75 -12.48
N GLU A 39 5.59 7.19 -13.68
CA GLU A 39 4.68 7.91 -14.57
C GLU A 39 3.46 7.05 -14.95
N TYR A 40 3.65 5.78 -15.31
CA TYR A 40 2.53 4.89 -15.62
C TYR A 40 1.59 4.69 -14.43
N PHE A 41 2.14 4.49 -13.24
CA PHE A 41 1.35 4.33 -12.03
C PHE A 41 0.53 5.59 -11.74
N ASP A 42 1.15 6.77 -11.82
CA ASP A 42 0.46 8.04 -11.58
C ASP A 42 -0.66 8.28 -12.61
N ILE A 43 -0.40 7.99 -13.90
CA ILE A 43 -1.42 8.06 -14.97
C ILE A 43 -2.57 7.10 -14.69
N GLU A 44 -2.29 5.87 -14.26
CA GLU A 44 -3.31 4.87 -13.97
C GLU A 44 -4.22 5.34 -12.82
N ILE A 45 -3.63 5.78 -11.70
CA ILE A 45 -4.36 6.27 -10.53
C ILE A 45 -5.20 7.50 -10.88
N GLU A 46 -4.63 8.48 -11.57
CA GLU A 46 -5.38 9.69 -12.01
C GLU A 46 -6.48 9.33 -13.02
N GLY A 47 -6.26 8.34 -13.88
CA GLY A 47 -7.28 7.81 -14.79
C GLY A 47 -8.49 7.24 -14.06
N TRP A 48 -8.26 6.46 -13.00
CA TRP A 48 -9.35 5.94 -12.15
C TRP A 48 -10.06 7.04 -11.37
N ILE A 49 -9.32 7.99 -10.79
CA ILE A 49 -9.90 9.15 -10.08
C ILE A 49 -10.79 9.96 -11.04
N HIS A 50 -10.32 10.21 -12.27
CA HIS A 50 -11.09 10.89 -13.30
C HIS A 50 -12.34 10.10 -13.69
N GLY A 51 -12.20 8.77 -13.87
CA GLY A 51 -13.31 7.87 -14.19
C GLY A 51 -14.40 7.87 -13.13
N ILE A 52 -14.03 7.80 -11.85
CA ILE A 52 -14.97 7.87 -10.72
C ILE A 52 -15.65 9.25 -10.71
N THR A 53 -14.88 10.34 -10.81
CA THR A 53 -15.42 11.71 -10.75
C THR A 53 -16.46 11.99 -11.83
N ASN A 54 -16.25 11.48 -13.04
CA ASN A 54 -17.10 11.73 -14.21
C ASN A 54 -18.06 10.57 -14.53
N TYR A 55 -18.19 9.59 -13.63
CA TYR A 55 -19.08 8.47 -13.85
C TYR A 55 -20.54 8.95 -13.93
N PRO A 56 -21.28 8.64 -15.02
CA PRO A 56 -22.65 9.16 -15.21
C PRO A 56 -23.68 8.47 -14.30
N GLY A 57 -23.35 7.31 -13.73
CA GLY A 57 -24.23 6.56 -12.84
C GLY A 57 -24.02 6.88 -11.36
N GLU A 58 -24.72 6.14 -10.51
CA GLU A 58 -24.53 6.24 -9.05
C GLU A 58 -23.25 5.54 -8.63
N ILE A 59 -22.45 6.22 -7.80
CA ILE A 59 -21.27 5.66 -7.16
C ILE A 59 -21.68 5.17 -5.79
N TYR A 60 -21.43 3.90 -5.52
CA TYR A 60 -21.69 3.27 -4.23
C TYR A 60 -20.39 2.67 -3.65
N LYS A 61 -20.38 2.35 -2.35
CA LYS A 61 -19.15 2.01 -1.61
C LYS A 61 -18.45 0.78 -2.17
N GLU A 62 -19.22 -0.24 -2.50
CA GLU A 62 -18.74 -1.53 -2.99
C GLU A 62 -18.06 -1.39 -4.35
N LEU A 63 -18.47 -0.44 -5.18
CA LEU A 63 -17.81 -0.13 -6.46
C LEU A 63 -16.40 0.41 -6.21
N VAL A 64 -16.24 1.37 -5.31
CA VAL A 64 -14.92 1.94 -4.98
C VAL A 64 -14.00 0.86 -4.39
N HIS A 65 -14.49 0.02 -3.48
CA HIS A 65 -13.71 -1.10 -2.95
C HIS A 65 -13.33 -2.11 -4.03
N THR A 66 -14.18 -2.32 -5.04
CA THR A 66 -13.86 -3.18 -6.18
C THR A 66 -12.75 -2.56 -7.03
N ILE A 67 -12.83 -1.27 -7.33
CA ILE A 67 -11.77 -0.55 -8.06
C ILE A 67 -10.42 -0.66 -7.33
N ILE A 68 -10.40 -0.46 -6.00
CA ILE A 68 -9.17 -0.60 -5.20
C ILE A 68 -8.61 -2.03 -5.30
N ARG A 69 -9.48 -3.04 -5.37
CA ARG A 69 -9.06 -4.44 -5.55
C ARG A 69 -8.50 -4.70 -6.95
N GLU A 70 -9.11 -4.13 -7.99
CA GLU A 70 -8.60 -4.21 -9.37
C GLU A 70 -7.25 -3.51 -9.52
N LEU A 71 -6.99 -2.46 -8.73
CA LEU A 71 -5.69 -1.78 -8.66
C LEU A 71 -4.60 -2.55 -7.91
N ARG A 72 -4.91 -3.72 -7.34
CA ARG A 72 -3.93 -4.54 -6.61
C ARG A 72 -2.62 -4.78 -7.38
N PRO A 73 -2.63 -5.18 -8.67
CA PRO A 73 -1.39 -5.39 -9.41
C PRO A 73 -0.55 -4.11 -9.51
N ALA A 74 -1.18 -2.94 -9.68
CA ALA A 74 -0.47 -1.66 -9.75
C ALA A 74 0.27 -1.36 -8.44
N PHE A 75 -0.38 -1.56 -7.29
CA PHE A 75 0.27 -1.38 -5.98
C PHE A 75 1.43 -2.36 -5.75
N GLU A 76 1.26 -3.62 -6.16
CA GLU A 76 2.32 -4.63 -6.06
C GLU A 76 3.53 -4.28 -6.94
N GLN A 77 3.29 -3.87 -8.19
CA GLN A 77 4.35 -3.42 -9.10
C GLN A 77 5.04 -2.14 -8.61
N ALA A 78 4.31 -1.21 -8.00
CA ALA A 78 4.91 -0.02 -7.40
C ALA A 78 5.89 -0.35 -6.28
N ILE A 79 5.57 -1.34 -5.44
CA ILE A 79 6.48 -1.81 -4.40
C ILE A 79 7.73 -2.47 -5.02
N ILE A 80 7.54 -3.33 -6.03
CA ILE A 80 8.63 -4.06 -6.71
C ILE A 80 9.58 -3.12 -7.45
N HIS A 81 9.05 -2.07 -8.10
CA HIS A 81 9.84 -1.06 -8.81
C HIS A 81 10.33 0.07 -7.90
N PHE A 82 10.21 -0.11 -6.59
CA PHE A 82 10.68 0.79 -5.57
C PHE A 82 10.11 2.21 -5.66
N TYR A 83 8.82 2.31 -5.97
CA TYR A 83 8.10 3.57 -6.04
C TYR A 83 7.33 3.84 -4.73
N PRO A 84 7.83 4.75 -3.86
CA PRO A 84 7.17 5.08 -2.60
C PRO A 84 6.05 6.10 -2.83
N PHE A 85 4.90 5.64 -3.33
CA PHE A 85 3.75 6.50 -3.56
C PHE A 85 3.13 7.03 -2.24
N ASP A 86 2.44 8.17 -2.34
CA ASP A 86 1.72 8.78 -1.22
C ASP A 86 0.32 8.19 -1.09
N ILE A 87 0.18 7.20 -0.19
CA ILE A 87 -1.10 6.51 0.02
C ILE A 87 -2.15 7.42 0.67
N VAL A 88 -1.75 8.44 1.43
CA VAL A 88 -2.66 9.37 2.10
C VAL A 88 -3.28 10.31 1.06
N ASP A 89 -2.47 10.88 0.17
CA ASP A 89 -2.95 11.72 -0.94
C ASP A 89 -3.87 10.93 -1.89
N ILE A 90 -3.45 9.73 -2.30
CA ILE A 90 -4.28 8.86 -3.16
C ILE A 90 -5.63 8.56 -2.51
N SER A 91 -5.63 8.24 -1.22
CA SER A 91 -6.86 7.94 -0.47
C SER A 91 -7.77 9.16 -0.37
N LEU A 92 -7.21 10.35 -0.17
CA LEU A 92 -7.95 11.60 -0.14
C LEU A 92 -8.57 11.93 -1.51
N LYS A 93 -7.81 11.76 -2.60
CA LYS A 93 -8.30 11.99 -3.96
C LYS A 93 -9.42 11.02 -4.34
N LEU A 94 -9.28 9.74 -4.01
CA LEU A 94 -10.32 8.74 -4.22
C LEU A 94 -11.59 9.04 -3.40
N SER A 95 -11.43 9.42 -2.13
CA SER A 95 -12.54 9.86 -1.27
C SER A 95 -13.29 11.04 -1.90
N LYS A 96 -12.56 12.07 -2.34
CA LYS A 96 -13.11 13.24 -3.03
C LYS A 96 -13.82 12.89 -4.34
N ALA A 97 -13.21 12.05 -5.18
CA ALA A 97 -13.80 11.59 -6.43
C ALA A 97 -15.13 10.84 -6.18
N ALA A 98 -15.17 10.02 -5.13
CA ALA A 98 -16.37 9.35 -4.66
C ALA A 98 -17.32 10.26 -3.84
N LYS A 99 -17.16 11.59 -3.89
CA LYS A 99 -17.97 12.59 -3.16
C LYS A 99 -18.04 12.33 -1.65
N TYR A 100 -16.91 11.90 -1.06
CA TYR A 100 -16.77 11.54 0.35
C TYR A 100 -17.70 10.42 0.82
N LEU A 101 -18.17 9.58 -0.10
CA LEU A 101 -19.00 8.43 0.26
C LEU A 101 -18.28 7.47 1.21
N ILE A 102 -16.95 7.35 1.04
CA ILE A 102 -16.07 6.53 1.86
C ILE A 102 -14.98 7.43 2.42
N HIS A 103 -14.70 7.29 3.72
CA HIS A 103 -13.68 8.08 4.39
C HIS A 103 -12.28 7.67 3.88
N GLU A 104 -11.37 8.62 3.70
CA GLU A 104 -10.02 8.38 3.16
C GLU A 104 -9.23 7.37 3.98
N LYS A 105 -9.34 7.39 5.31
CA LYS A 105 -8.87 6.33 6.20
C LYS A 105 -9.30 4.94 5.73
N GLU A 106 -10.58 4.70 5.47
CA GLU A 106 -11.08 3.39 5.04
C GLU A 106 -10.46 2.97 3.69
N ILE A 107 -10.30 3.91 2.76
CA ILE A 107 -9.63 3.70 1.47
C ILE A 107 -8.16 3.31 1.68
N ALA A 108 -7.41 4.03 2.52
CA ALA A 108 -6.00 3.74 2.81
C ALA A 108 -5.83 2.32 3.37
N PHE A 109 -6.66 1.94 4.34
CA PHE A 109 -6.64 0.58 4.88
C PHE A 109 -7.07 -0.48 3.84
N CYS A 110 -7.96 -0.15 2.91
CA CYS A 110 -8.35 -1.02 1.81
C CYS A 110 -7.18 -1.24 0.81
N ILE A 111 -6.42 -0.19 0.52
CA ILE A 111 -5.19 -0.24 -0.31
C ILE A 111 -4.13 -1.09 0.37
N LEU A 112 -3.83 -0.84 1.66
CA LEU A 112 -2.89 -1.67 2.43
C LEU A 112 -3.32 -3.15 2.44
N ALA A 113 -4.62 -3.41 2.51
CA ALA A 113 -5.15 -4.76 2.42
C ALA A 113 -4.90 -5.44 1.06
N GLN A 114 -4.43 -4.72 0.03
CA GLN A 114 -3.99 -5.31 -1.24
C GLN A 114 -2.51 -5.70 -1.25
N PHE A 115 -1.70 -5.25 -0.27
CA PHE A 115 -0.26 -5.52 -0.26
C PHE A 115 0.06 -7.03 -0.15
N PRO A 116 1.12 -7.48 -0.85
CA PRO A 116 1.56 -8.87 -0.82
C PRO A 116 2.07 -9.27 0.57
N HIS A 117 2.30 -10.58 0.77
CA HIS A 117 2.89 -11.03 2.02
C HIS A 117 4.39 -10.67 2.04
N PRO A 118 4.98 -10.23 3.17
CA PRO A 118 6.38 -9.77 3.19
C PRO A 118 7.40 -10.84 2.77
N THR A 119 7.09 -12.13 2.93
CA THR A 119 7.97 -13.22 2.49
C THR A 119 8.06 -13.37 0.96
N GLN A 120 7.23 -12.64 0.20
CA GLN A 120 7.22 -12.64 -1.26
C GLN A 120 8.08 -11.50 -1.84
N LEU A 121 8.62 -10.63 -0.99
CA LEU A 121 9.35 -9.43 -1.39
C LEU A 121 10.83 -9.52 -1.00
N ASP A 122 11.69 -8.90 -1.80
CA ASP A 122 13.10 -8.66 -1.45
C ASP A 122 13.27 -7.51 -0.45
N GLU A 123 14.49 -7.30 0.05
CA GLU A 123 14.79 -6.28 1.07
C GLU A 123 14.44 -4.84 0.64
N ASN A 124 14.69 -4.48 -0.62
CA ASN A 124 14.40 -3.14 -1.13
C ASN A 124 12.89 -2.94 -1.30
N SER A 125 12.20 -3.95 -1.79
CA SER A 125 10.74 -3.96 -1.89
C SER A 125 10.08 -3.87 -0.51
N LEU A 126 10.61 -4.59 0.48
CA LEU A 126 10.18 -4.52 1.88
C LEU A 126 10.39 -3.13 2.49
N PHE A 127 11.51 -2.48 2.16
CA PHE A 127 11.78 -1.12 2.59
C PHE A 127 10.71 -0.14 2.09
N ILE A 128 10.39 -0.21 0.79
CA ILE A 128 9.40 0.67 0.15
C ILE A 128 8.00 0.41 0.69
N MET A 129 7.61 -0.86 0.80
CA MET A 129 6.36 -1.24 1.46
C MET A 129 6.29 -0.70 2.90
N GLY A 130 7.38 -0.77 3.65
CA GLY A 130 7.50 -0.22 5.00
C GLY A 130 7.27 1.29 5.03
N GLN A 131 7.87 2.05 4.10
CA GLN A 131 7.67 3.49 3.99
C GLN A 131 6.20 3.86 3.76
N VAL A 132 5.50 3.13 2.88
CA VAL A 132 4.07 3.38 2.61
C VAL A 132 3.20 3.02 3.82
N ILE A 133 3.51 1.92 4.52
CA ILE A 133 2.81 1.55 5.77
C ILE A 133 3.00 2.61 6.85
N ASP A 134 4.22 3.14 7.00
CA ASP A 134 4.54 4.18 7.97
C ASP A 134 3.71 5.46 7.74
N GLN A 135 3.37 5.80 6.50
CA GLN A 135 2.49 6.95 6.22
C GLN A 135 1.11 6.75 6.88
N VAL A 136 0.48 5.58 6.69
CA VAL A 136 -0.84 5.27 7.29
C VAL A 136 -0.76 5.12 8.81
N GLU A 137 0.31 4.50 9.32
CA GLU A 137 0.52 4.35 10.76
C GLU A 137 0.68 5.72 11.44
N ASN A 138 1.44 6.64 10.83
CA ASN A 138 1.63 7.99 11.36
C ASN A 138 0.35 8.84 11.31
N GLU A 139 -0.47 8.67 10.27
CA GLU A 139 -1.69 9.47 10.08
C GLU A 139 -2.86 8.96 10.95
N TRP A 140 -3.07 7.64 11.02
CA TRP A 140 -4.27 7.08 11.67
C TRP A 140 -4.02 5.97 12.70
N GLY A 141 -2.80 5.42 12.77
CA GLY A 141 -2.42 4.32 13.65
C GLY A 141 -3.08 2.97 13.33
N GLY A 142 -2.45 1.88 13.77
CA GLY A 142 -3.02 0.52 13.67
C GLY A 142 -2.95 -0.11 12.27
N ALA A 143 -2.19 0.47 11.33
CA ALA A 143 -1.86 -0.11 10.03
C ALA A 143 -1.11 -1.43 10.22
N VAL A 144 -0.06 -1.41 11.06
CA VAL A 144 0.78 -2.58 11.32
C VAL A 144 -0.01 -3.73 11.93
N GLU A 145 -0.81 -3.46 12.96
CA GLU A 145 -1.59 -4.48 13.66
C GLU A 145 -2.56 -5.21 12.70
N ARG A 146 -3.24 -4.45 11.83
CA ARG A 146 -4.20 -5.01 10.88
C ARG A 146 -3.52 -5.85 9.79
N LEU A 147 -2.39 -5.39 9.27
CA LEU A 147 -1.62 -6.14 8.28
C LEU A 147 -1.08 -7.44 8.87
N ASN A 148 -0.51 -7.39 10.08
CA ASN A 148 -0.05 -8.58 10.79
C ASN A 148 -1.18 -9.61 10.97
N ARG A 149 -2.35 -9.15 11.41
CA ARG A 149 -3.53 -10.02 11.57
C ARG A 149 -3.94 -10.67 10.24
N LYS A 150 -4.01 -9.89 9.15
CA LYS A 150 -4.33 -10.38 7.81
C LYS A 150 -3.35 -11.48 7.37
N TRP A 151 -2.05 -11.21 7.48
CA TRP A 151 -1.01 -12.13 7.03
C TRP A 151 -0.98 -13.44 7.83
N GLN A 152 -1.24 -13.38 9.14
CA GLN A 152 -1.35 -14.58 9.97
C GLN A 152 -2.53 -15.48 9.57
N LEU A 153 -3.69 -14.90 9.26
CA LEU A 153 -4.87 -15.65 8.82
C LEU A 153 -4.61 -16.37 7.49
N ASN A 154 -3.96 -15.68 6.54
CA ASN A 154 -3.61 -16.27 5.24
C ASN A 154 -2.68 -17.49 5.38
N LYS A 155 -1.75 -17.47 6.35
CA LYS A 155 -0.84 -18.60 6.62
C LYS A 155 -1.60 -19.85 7.09
N GLN A 156 -2.64 -19.66 7.92
CA GLN A 156 -3.47 -20.76 8.41
C GLN A 156 -4.33 -21.38 7.28
N SER A 157 -4.92 -20.54 6.42
CA SER A 157 -5.70 -21.01 5.28
C SER A 157 -4.88 -21.83 4.30
N ASN A 158 -3.63 -21.42 4.02
CA ASN A 158 -2.73 -22.16 3.12
C ASN A 158 -2.31 -23.51 3.70
N GLN A 159 -2.16 -23.64 5.02
CA GLN A 159 -1.84 -24.91 5.67
C GLN A 159 -3.01 -25.90 5.62
N GLN A 160 -4.26 -25.41 5.71
CA GLN A 160 -5.45 -26.24 5.61
C GLN A 160 -5.72 -26.76 4.20
N GLN A 161 -5.33 -26.02 3.16
CA GLN A 161 -5.47 -26.46 1.76
C GLN A 161 -4.41 -27.49 1.33
N ALA A 162 -3.29 -27.56 2.06
CA ALA A 162 -2.17 -28.46 1.76
C ALA A 162 -2.22 -29.79 2.53
N ALA A 163 -3.16 -29.95 3.47
CA ALA A 163 -3.37 -31.14 4.29
C ALA A 163 -4.53 -31.98 3.75
#